data_AF-A0A6P1VVN1-F1
#
_entry.id   AF-A0A6P1VVN1-F1
#
_cell.length_a   1.000
_cell.length_b   1.000
_cell.length_c   1.000
_cell.angle_alpha   90.00
_cell.angle_beta   90.00
_cell.angle_gamma   90.00
#
_symmetry.space_group_name_H-M   'P 1'
#
loop_
_entity.id
_entity.type
_entity.pdbx_description
1 polymer ?
#
loop_
_entity_poly.entity_id
_entity_poly.type
_entity_poly.pdbx_seq_one_letter_code
_entity_poly.pdbx_strand_id
1 'polypeptide(L)'
;MTLELYSLSSSDSPAIVTSPISNTTGELPDQEPTLDLGDLLGSFDSKEEVLAFVQTQLSIQNQQVIDSHISPFNAYTHVEWLTVTIQNEDLSIFHKNYYLLSDEGY
;
A
#
# COMPACT_ATOMS: atom_id res chain seq x y z
N MET A 1 16.93 6.83 6.74
CA MET A 1 15.87 6.61 5.75
C MET A 1 14.73 6.00 6.53
N THR A 2 13.62 6.70 6.62
CA THR A 2 12.45 6.29 7.40
C THR A 2 11.35 5.85 6.45
N LEU A 3 10.61 4.83 6.84
CA LEU A 3 9.50 4.26 6.11
C LEU A 3 8.20 4.59 6.82
N GLU A 4 7.30 5.27 6.15
CA GLU A 4 5.97 5.59 6.67
C GLU A 4 4.96 4.59 6.11
N LEU A 5 4.23 3.91 7.00
CA LEU A 5 3.20 2.95 6.62
C LEU A 5 1.83 3.61 6.70
N TYR A 6 1.10 3.61 5.59
CA TYR A 6 -0.27 4.10 5.54
C TYR A 6 -1.24 2.96 5.28
N SER A 7 -2.39 3.02 5.94
CA SER A 7 -3.52 2.15 5.67
C SER A 7 -4.25 2.59 4.40
N LEU A 8 -4.68 1.63 3.59
CA LEU A 8 -5.64 1.90 2.53
C LEU A 8 -7.04 1.76 3.11
N SER A 9 -7.83 2.83 2.97
CA SER A 9 -9.28 2.72 3.12
C SER A 9 -9.78 1.68 2.12
N SER A 10 -10.71 0.80 2.50
CA SER A 10 -11.20 -0.30 1.66
C SER A 10 -11.75 0.11 0.28
N SER A 11 -11.97 1.41 0.06
CA SER A 11 -12.33 2.00 -1.24
C SER A 11 -11.15 2.25 -2.19
N ASP A 12 -9.91 2.18 -1.70
CA ASP A 12 -8.67 2.39 -2.46
C ASP A 12 -8.01 1.07 -2.86
N SER A 13 -8.83 0.01 -3.02
CA SER A 13 -8.40 -1.07 -3.91
C SER A 13 -8.12 -0.40 -5.24
N PRO A 14 -6.90 -0.53 -5.80
CA PRO A 14 -6.59 0.14 -7.04
C PRO A 14 -7.61 -0.36 -8.04
N ALA A 15 -8.54 0.52 -8.41
CA ALA A 15 -9.27 0.34 -9.63
C ALA A 15 -8.16 0.18 -10.65
N ILE A 16 -7.99 -1.06 -11.16
CA ILE A 16 -7.16 -1.32 -12.33
C ILE A 16 -7.65 -0.27 -13.30
N VAL A 17 -6.85 0.77 -13.51
CA VAL A 17 -7.20 1.83 -14.43
C VAL A 17 -7.05 1.13 -15.76
N THR A 18 -8.12 0.45 -16.18
CA THR A 18 -8.24 -0.07 -17.52
C THR A 18 -8.20 1.19 -18.35
N SER A 19 -7.02 1.51 -18.89
CA SER A 19 -6.89 2.48 -19.95
C SER A 19 -7.77 1.95 -21.08
N PRO A 20 -8.79 2.71 -21.51
CA PRO A 20 -8.77 3.05 -22.92
C PRO A 20 -9.43 4.40 -23.16
N ILE A 21 -8.69 5.50 -23.21
CA ILE A 21 -9.05 6.57 -24.16
C ILE A 21 -7.76 7.21 -24.67
N SER A 22 -7.42 6.97 -25.94
CA SER A 22 -6.59 7.86 -26.73
C SER A 22 -7.22 9.26 -26.68
N ASN A 23 -6.68 10.16 -25.86
CA ASN A 23 -7.20 11.51 -25.76
C ASN A 23 -6.63 12.35 -26.92
N THR A 24 -7.46 12.59 -27.94
CA THR A 24 -7.18 13.42 -29.13
C THR A 24 -7.33 14.93 -28.85
N THR A 25 -6.88 15.41 -27.68
CA THR A 25 -6.83 16.84 -27.37
C THR A 25 -5.65 17.08 -26.44
N GLY A 26 -4.72 17.94 -26.84
CA GLY A 26 -3.51 18.28 -26.10
C GLY A 26 -3.79 19.13 -24.86
N GLU A 27 -4.53 18.58 -23.90
CA GLU A 27 -4.61 19.08 -22.53
C GLU A 27 -3.78 18.14 -21.66
N LEU A 28 -2.75 18.69 -21.03
CA LEU A 28 -2.02 17.99 -19.98
C LEU A 28 -3.03 17.60 -18.90
N PRO A 29 -3.02 16.37 -18.36
CA PRO A 29 -3.87 16.06 -17.23
C PRO A 29 -3.46 16.96 -16.05
N ASP A 30 -4.29 17.96 -15.72
CA ASP A 30 -4.14 18.90 -14.58
C ASP A 30 -4.28 18.22 -13.21
N GLN A 31 -4.50 16.91 -13.17
CA GLN A 31 -4.52 16.13 -11.95
C GLN A 31 -3.24 15.31 -11.86
N GLU A 32 -2.28 15.82 -11.08
CA GLU A 32 -1.39 14.93 -10.35
C GLU A 32 -2.28 13.88 -9.66
N PRO A 33 -1.97 12.57 -9.74
CA PRO A 33 -2.70 11.59 -8.98
C PRO A 33 -2.53 11.98 -7.51
N THR A 34 -3.56 12.60 -6.93
CA THR A 34 -3.59 12.87 -5.49
C THR A 34 -3.56 11.50 -4.83
N LEU A 35 -2.37 11.10 -4.39
CA LEU A 35 -2.19 9.89 -3.64
C LEU A 35 -2.87 10.14 -2.29
N ASP A 36 -4.10 9.61 -2.14
CA ASP A 36 -4.80 9.63 -0.87
C ASP A 36 -4.12 8.61 0.04
N LEU A 37 -3.02 9.04 0.64
CA LEU A 37 -2.38 8.34 1.74
C LEU A 37 -3.42 8.34 2.86
N GLY A 38 -4.00 7.17 3.15
CA GLY A 38 -4.98 7.03 4.21
C GLY A 38 -4.38 7.30 5.59
N ASP A 39 -4.79 6.55 6.61
CA ASP A 39 -4.31 6.83 7.96
C ASP A 39 -2.86 6.35 8.14
N LEU A 40 -1.98 7.22 8.66
CA LEU A 40 -0.60 6.87 9.01
C LEU A 40 -0.61 5.91 10.19
N LEU A 41 -0.22 4.66 9.93
CA LEU A 41 -0.14 3.62 10.95
C LEU A 41 1.13 3.73 11.79
N GLY A 42 2.21 4.27 11.23
CA GLY A 42 3.47 4.49 11.93
C GLY A 42 4.65 4.73 11.00
N SER A 43 5.77 5.07 11.62
CA SER A 43 7.06 5.26 10.96
C SER A 43 8.04 4.20 11.45
N PHE A 44 8.82 3.64 10.54
CA PHE A 44 9.68 2.48 10.75
C PHE A 44 11.04 2.72 10.12
N ASP A 45 12.10 2.09 10.64
CA ASP A 45 13.44 2.25 10.07
C ASP A 45 13.69 1.25 8.93
N SER A 46 12.87 0.18 8.81
CA SER A 46 13.06 -0.88 7.81
C SER A 46 11.76 -1.60 7.43
N LYS A 47 11.73 -2.18 6.23
CA LYS A 47 10.59 -2.97 5.71
C LYS A 47 10.28 -4.18 6.59
N GLU A 48 11.31 -4.75 7.21
CA GLU A 48 11.17 -5.86 8.16
C GLU A 48 10.36 -5.46 9.40
N GLU A 49 10.55 -4.24 9.91
CA GLU A 49 9.77 -3.72 11.05
C GLU A 49 8.32 -3.44 10.67
N VAL A 50 8.09 -2.91 9.45
CA VAL A 50 6.76 -2.73 8.89
C VAL A 50 6.01 -4.06 8.86
N LEU A 51 6.63 -5.11 8.31
CA LEU A 51 6.05 -6.44 8.24
C LEU A 51 5.79 -7.04 9.63
N ALA A 52 6.73 -6.89 10.57
CA ALA A 52 6.56 -7.35 11.94
C ALA A 52 5.40 -6.65 12.65
N PHE A 53 5.24 -5.33 12.43
CA PHE A 53 4.11 -4.57 12.96
C PHE A 53 2.78 -5.06 12.39
N VAL A 54 2.69 -5.21 11.07
CA VAL A 54 1.47 -5.72 10.41
C VAL A 54 1.13 -7.13 10.88
N GLN A 55 2.13 -8.02 10.97
CA GLN A 55 1.95 -9.37 11.48
C GLN A 55 1.46 -9.39 12.93
N THR A 56 1.98 -8.50 13.78
CA THR A 56 1.54 -8.36 15.18
C THR A 56 0.09 -7.90 15.25
N GLN A 57 -0.27 -6.85 14.49
CA GLN A 57 -1.65 -6.33 14.42
C GLN A 57 -2.66 -7.38 13.94
N LEU A 58 -2.27 -8.19 12.97
CA LEU A 58 -3.10 -9.27 12.44
C LEU A 58 -3.21 -10.43 13.43
N SER A 59 -2.11 -10.78 14.11
CA SER A 59 -2.11 -11.84 15.12
C SER A 59 -3.02 -11.50 16.31
N ILE A 60 -3.10 -10.24 16.71
CA ILE A 60 -4.05 -9.77 17.75
C ILE A 60 -5.52 -10.03 17.35
N GLN A 61 -5.80 -10.04 16.04
CA GLN A 61 -7.12 -10.31 15.48
C GLN A 61 -7.33 -11.80 15.11
N ASN A 62 -6.45 -12.70 15.57
CA ASN A 62 -6.40 -14.12 15.17
C ASN A 62 -6.27 -14.33 13.65
N GLN A 63 -5.59 -13.40 12.98
CA GLN A 63 -5.30 -13.49 11.56
C GLN A 63 -3.81 -13.77 11.36
N GLN A 64 -3.49 -14.62 10.39
CA GLN A 64 -2.11 -14.98 10.06
C GLN A 64 -1.73 -14.39 8.71
N VAL A 65 -0.56 -13.76 8.65
CA VAL A 65 0.08 -13.42 7.37
C VAL A 65 0.67 -14.69 6.77
N ILE A 66 0.19 -15.08 5.59
CA ILE A 66 0.70 -16.26 4.87
C ILE A 66 1.64 -15.89 3.72
N ASP A 67 1.49 -14.68 3.17
CA ASP A 67 2.36 -14.15 2.12
C ASP A 67 2.38 -12.63 2.20
N SER A 68 3.50 -12.01 1.78
CA SER A 68 3.63 -10.57 1.69
C SER A 68 4.48 -10.20 0.49
N HIS A 69 3.97 -9.28 -0.32
CA HIS A 69 4.63 -8.80 -1.53
C HIS A 69 4.77 -7.29 -1.50
N ILE A 70 5.95 -6.79 -1.86
CA ILE A 70 6.21 -5.35 -1.99
C ILE A 70 6.45 -5.01 -3.46
N SER A 71 5.67 -4.07 -3.99
CA SER A 71 5.79 -3.57 -5.37
C SER A 71 5.96 -2.06 -5.36
N PRO A 72 6.73 -1.46 -6.28
CA PRO A 72 6.68 -0.01 -6.45
C PRO A 72 5.29 0.44 -6.92
N PHE A 73 4.74 1.52 -6.35
CA PHE A 73 3.49 2.11 -6.84
C PHE A 73 3.69 2.73 -8.23
N ASN A 74 4.75 3.50 -8.37
CA ASN A 74 5.16 4.12 -9.62
C ASN A 74 6.68 4.25 -9.65
N ALA A 75 7.29 4.13 -10.84
CA ALA A 75 8.74 4.20 -11.03
C ALA A 75 9.34 5.59 -10.70
N TYR A 76 8.48 6.62 -10.58
CA TYR A 76 8.89 8.01 -10.36
C TYR A 76 8.54 8.53 -8.95
N THR A 77 7.99 7.68 -8.08
CA THR A 77 7.61 8.04 -6.71
C THR A 77 8.31 7.14 -5.72
N HIS A 78 8.75 7.67 -4.57
CA HIS A 78 9.31 6.90 -3.45
C HIS A 78 8.22 6.13 -2.66
N VAL A 79 7.17 5.72 -3.36
CA VAL A 79 5.97 5.08 -2.83
C VAL A 79 5.98 3.63 -3.29
N GLU A 80 5.87 2.73 -2.33
CA GLU A 80 5.76 1.29 -2.52
C GLU A 80 4.41 0.79 -1.98
N TRP A 81 3.96 -0.33 -2.51
CA TRP A 81 2.78 -1.06 -2.10
C TRP A 81 3.21 -2.29 -1.36
N LEU A 82 2.67 -2.48 -0.16
CA LEU A 82 2.75 -3.73 0.56
C LEU A 82 1.40 -4.43 0.47
N THR A 83 1.35 -5.52 -0.28
CA THR A 83 0.22 -6.45 -0.31
C THR A 83 0.50 -7.57 0.67
N VAL A 84 -0.41 -7.76 1.62
CA VAL A 84 -0.34 -8.80 2.64
C VAL A 84 -1.48 -9.76 2.44
N THR A 85 -1.16 -11.03 2.23
CA THR A 85 -2.14 -12.11 2.16
C THR A 85 -2.37 -12.63 3.56
N ILE A 86 -3.61 -12.53 4.01
CA ILE A 86 -4.06 -12.82 5.36
C ILE A 86 -4.97 -14.04 5.33
N GLN A 87 -4.74 -14.99 6.21
CA GLN A 87 -5.63 -16.10 6.49
C GLN A 87 -6.31 -15.91 7.85
N ASN A 88 -7.64 -15.99 7.87
CA ASN A 88 -8.43 -15.99 9.11
C ASN A 88 -8.54 -17.40 9.70
N GLU A 89 -9.01 -17.49 10.94
CA GLU A 89 -9.32 -18.76 11.62
C GLU A 89 -10.29 -19.66 10.84
N ASP A 90 -11.20 -19.06 10.07
CA ASP A 90 -12.14 -19.74 9.17
C ASP A 90 -11.48 -20.30 7.88
N LEU A 91 -10.15 -20.19 7.75
CA LEU A 91 -9.37 -20.49 6.53
C LEU A 91 -9.70 -19.58 5.33
N SER A 92 -10.57 -18.59 5.52
CA SER A 92 -10.85 -17.56 4.55
C SER A 92 -9.60 -16.69 4.31
N ILE A 93 -9.25 -16.48 3.04
CA ILE A 93 -8.08 -15.72 2.60
C ILE A 93 -8.52 -14.34 2.13
N PHE A 94 -7.87 -13.29 2.63
CA PHE A 94 -8.10 -11.91 2.24
C PHE A 94 -6.77 -11.22 1.94
N HIS A 95 -6.79 -10.27 1.00
CA HIS A 95 -5.63 -9.44 0.73
C HIS A 95 -5.84 -8.08 1.35
N LYS A 96 -4.80 -7.57 2.00
CA LYS A 96 -4.79 -6.22 2.55
C LYS A 96 -3.58 -5.48 2.01
N ASN A 97 -3.85 -4.29 1.50
CA ASN A 97 -2.86 -3.46 0.84
C ASN A 97 -2.53 -2.27 1.74
N TYR A 98 -1.28 -1.82 1.69
CA TYR A 98 -0.73 -0.70 2.44
C TYR A 98 0.19 0.12 1.55
N TYR A 99 0.32 1.42 1.80
CA TYR A 99 1.35 2.24 1.18
C TYR A 99 2.56 2.36 2.11
N LEU A 100 3.75 2.19 1.55
CA LEU A 100 5.01 2.52 2.18
C LEU A 100 5.61 3.73 1.47
N LEU A 101 5.78 4.83 2.17
CA LEU A 101 6.61 5.93 1.71
C LEU A 101 8.00 5.79 2.28
N SER A 102 9.01 5.94 1.43
CA SER A 102 10.37 6.17 1.89
C SER A 102 10.63 7.67 1.98
N ASP A 103 10.68 8.19 3.21
CA ASP A 103 11.15 9.55 3.45
C ASP A 103 12.68 9.53 3.49
N GLU A 104 13.27 9.99 2.40
CA GLU A 104 14.66 10.41 2.34
C GLU A 104 14.70 11.90 2.66
N GLY A 105 14.55 12.27 3.95
CA GLY A 105 14.59 13.65 4.41
C GLY A 105 15.70 14.46 3.73
N TYR A 106 15.29 15.42 2.90
CA TYR A 106 16.15 16.30 2.09
C TYR A 106 16.59 17.54 2.85
#